data_AF-A0AA40BQ65-F1
#
_entry.id   AF-A0AA40BQ65-F1
#
_cell.length_a   1.000
_cell.length_b   1.000
_cell.length_c   1.000
_cell.angle_alpha   90.00
_cell.angle_beta   90.00
_cell.angle_gamma   90.00
#
_symmetry.space_group_name_H-M   'P 1'
#
loop_
_entity.id
_entity.type
_entity.pdbx_description
1 polymer ?
#
loop_
_entity_poly.entity_id
_entity_poly.type
_entity_poly.pdbx_seq_one_letter_code
_entity_poly.pdbx_strand_id
1 'polypeptide(L)'
;MLHFISVVPPDWTFRFMGSPASVAHLNSSVAVRAHVAAGKLALTYIPPNMTTGSQEEISRFLTDLWLWETVLAPAEHVLVFQTDSILCANSRRTLNDFLDYDYVGAPWAADSRFGGNGGLSLRRRSAVVDVLRHQVRRNNSEAEDVWITDRLGHRPGARLADGHVSAVFSGESVQGEDVALDGHQAANTSMTVGMLRNATAAAGGLHRTATALPDAGKKVEGLDAWRDGFYEPMGYHTGGSGTLLPSGLWGTPEKRQHIWDYCPEIKMTLSMEPAQYIPLSCNGFWKRDGEEGEQMDVEPRGYATETIDGVEYPALSGMMPWL
;
A
#
# COMPACT_ATOMS: atom_id res chain seq x y z
N MET A 1 2.47 -10.37 -3.79
CA MET A 1 1.71 -11.55 -3.31
C MET A 1 2.48 -12.36 -2.26
N LEU A 2 3.57 -13.07 -2.61
CA LEU A 2 4.27 -13.94 -1.65
C LEU A 2 4.78 -13.18 -0.42
N HIS A 3 5.32 -11.97 -0.62
CA HIS A 3 5.70 -11.08 0.47
C HIS A 3 4.55 -10.77 1.44
N PHE A 4 3.37 -10.42 0.90
CA PHE A 4 2.18 -10.19 1.73
C PHE A 4 1.82 -11.45 2.54
N ILE A 5 1.91 -12.64 1.94
CA ILE A 5 1.63 -13.90 2.66
C ILE A 5 2.57 -14.09 3.86
N SER A 6 3.83 -13.62 3.78
CA SER A 6 4.81 -13.76 4.87
C SER A 6 4.69 -12.72 5.98
N VAL A 7 4.21 -11.52 5.69
CA VAL A 7 4.16 -10.42 6.68
C VAL A 7 2.78 -10.22 7.31
N VAL A 8 1.72 -10.59 6.60
CA VAL A 8 0.35 -10.51 7.11
C VAL A 8 0.13 -11.60 8.18
N PRO A 9 -0.67 -11.32 9.24
CA PRO A 9 -0.91 -12.30 10.30
C PRO A 9 -1.34 -13.70 9.79
N PRO A 10 -0.92 -14.77 10.47
CA PRO A 10 -0.98 -16.14 9.95
C PRO A 10 -2.41 -16.66 9.72
N ASP A 11 -3.40 -16.08 10.40
CA ASP A 11 -4.83 -16.37 10.30
C ASP A 11 -5.48 -15.86 9.01
N TRP A 12 -4.85 -14.93 8.30
CA TRP A 12 -5.37 -14.40 7.05
C TRP A 12 -5.18 -15.36 5.89
N THR A 13 -6.18 -15.49 5.02
CA THR A 13 -6.06 -16.23 3.75
C THR A 13 -6.06 -15.27 2.57
N PHE A 14 -5.39 -15.66 1.50
CA PHE A 14 -5.28 -14.85 0.29
C PHE A 14 -6.15 -15.42 -0.82
N ARG A 15 -6.66 -14.53 -1.67
CA ARG A 15 -7.34 -14.93 -2.90
C ARG A 15 -6.81 -14.12 -4.06
N PHE A 16 -6.40 -14.83 -5.11
CA PHE A 16 -6.13 -14.26 -6.41
C PHE A 16 -7.31 -14.55 -7.33
N MET A 17 -7.80 -13.51 -8.00
CA MET A 17 -8.81 -13.61 -9.06
C MET A 17 -8.19 -13.12 -10.35
N GLY A 18 -8.15 -13.95 -11.39
CA GLY A 18 -7.58 -13.55 -12.67
C GLY A 18 -8.12 -14.32 -13.87
N SER A 19 -7.61 -13.98 -15.05
CA SER A 19 -7.88 -14.76 -16.27
C SER A 19 -7.26 -16.16 -16.20
N PRO A 20 -7.70 -17.12 -17.03
CA PRO A 20 -7.07 -18.43 -17.12
C PRO A 20 -5.54 -18.36 -17.33
N ALA A 21 -5.08 -17.41 -18.15
CA ALA A 21 -3.65 -17.18 -18.38
C ALA A 21 -2.93 -16.69 -17.11
N SER A 22 -3.51 -15.74 -16.37
CA SER A 22 -2.92 -15.19 -15.14
C SER A 22 -2.84 -16.24 -14.03
N VAL A 23 -3.91 -17.04 -13.89
CA VAL A 23 -3.94 -18.15 -12.92
C VAL A 23 -2.93 -19.23 -13.31
N ALA A 24 -2.82 -19.59 -14.59
CA ALA A 24 -1.83 -20.55 -15.06
C ALA A 24 -0.39 -20.05 -14.79
N HIS A 25 -0.14 -18.76 -15.01
CA HIS A 25 1.15 -18.14 -14.72
C HIS A 25 1.51 -18.27 -13.24
N LEU A 26 0.61 -17.89 -12.31
CA LEU A 26 0.86 -18.06 -10.87
C LEU A 26 1.03 -19.53 -10.47
N ASN A 27 0.21 -20.42 -11.01
CA ASN A 27 0.25 -21.85 -10.71
C ASN A 27 1.55 -22.53 -11.20
N SER A 28 2.33 -21.89 -12.08
CA SER A 28 3.65 -22.39 -12.49
C SER A 28 4.69 -22.33 -11.36
N SER A 29 4.52 -21.44 -10.38
CA SER A 29 5.42 -21.27 -9.24
C SER A 29 5.22 -22.36 -8.17
N VAL A 30 6.34 -22.98 -7.73
CA VAL A 30 6.34 -23.98 -6.65
C VAL A 30 5.84 -23.37 -5.34
N ALA A 31 6.27 -22.14 -5.01
CA ALA A 31 5.87 -21.46 -3.78
C ALA A 31 4.36 -21.17 -3.76
N VAL A 32 3.80 -20.73 -4.89
CA VAL A 32 2.35 -20.53 -5.04
C VAL A 32 1.61 -21.85 -4.84
N ARG A 33 2.04 -22.93 -5.50
CA ARG A 33 1.41 -24.26 -5.34
C ARG A 33 1.44 -24.76 -3.90
N ALA A 34 2.53 -24.52 -3.17
CA ALA A 34 2.63 -24.89 -1.76
C ALA A 34 1.60 -24.13 -0.90
N HIS A 35 1.43 -22.82 -1.10
CA HIS A 35 0.42 -22.03 -0.39
C HIS A 35 -1.02 -22.41 -0.78
N VAL A 36 -1.26 -22.81 -2.03
CA VAL A 36 -2.54 -23.35 -2.48
C VAL A 36 -2.84 -24.68 -1.80
N ALA A 37 -1.89 -25.61 -1.78
CA ALA A 37 -2.03 -26.90 -1.11
C ALA A 37 -2.25 -26.75 0.41
N ALA A 38 -1.65 -25.73 1.02
CA ALA A 38 -1.84 -25.39 2.43
C ALA A 38 -3.16 -24.65 2.74
N GLY A 39 -3.97 -24.31 1.72
CA GLY A 39 -5.20 -23.51 1.89
C GLY A 39 -4.95 -22.04 2.24
N LYS A 40 -3.70 -21.57 2.21
CA LYS A 40 -3.32 -20.17 2.50
C LYS A 40 -3.63 -19.24 1.33
N LEU A 41 -3.62 -19.75 0.10
CA LEU A 41 -3.91 -19.01 -1.13
C LEU A 41 -4.95 -19.75 -1.98
N ALA A 42 -6.02 -19.06 -2.35
CA ALA A 42 -7.00 -19.53 -3.33
C ALA A 42 -6.75 -18.88 -4.70
N LEU A 43 -6.62 -19.69 -5.76
CA LEU A 43 -6.62 -19.20 -7.13
C LEU A 43 -8.00 -19.40 -7.74
N THR A 44 -8.62 -18.31 -8.19
CA THR A 44 -9.98 -18.31 -8.74
C THR A 44 -10.04 -17.48 -10.02
N TYR A 45 -11.08 -17.70 -10.81
CA TYR A 45 -11.26 -16.98 -12.08
C TYR A 45 -12.16 -15.77 -11.88
N ILE A 46 -11.84 -14.68 -12.57
CA ILE A 46 -12.80 -13.59 -12.77
C ILE A 46 -13.88 -14.10 -13.73
N PRO A 47 -15.19 -13.90 -13.42
CA PRO A 47 -16.27 -14.25 -14.34
C PRO A 47 -16.07 -13.65 -15.74
N PRO A 48 -16.43 -14.37 -16.82
CA PRO A 48 -16.18 -13.91 -18.19
C PRO A 48 -16.95 -12.63 -18.58
N ASN A 49 -17.96 -12.24 -17.80
CA ASN A 49 -18.72 -10.99 -17.97
C ASN A 49 -18.10 -9.79 -17.21
N MET A 50 -16.97 -9.97 -16.54
CA MET A 50 -16.25 -8.94 -15.78
C MET A 50 -14.79 -8.86 -16.24
N THR A 51 -14.23 -7.67 -16.15
CA THR A 51 -12.85 -7.35 -16.52
C THR A 51 -12.23 -6.48 -15.45
N THR A 52 -10.90 -6.43 -15.39
CA THR A 52 -10.11 -5.63 -14.44
C THR A 52 -8.88 -5.03 -15.13
N GLY A 53 -8.97 -4.75 -16.44
CA GLY A 53 -7.88 -4.25 -17.27
C GLY A 53 -7.70 -2.73 -17.24
N SER A 54 -8.64 -2.00 -16.62
CA SER A 54 -8.55 -0.55 -16.41
C SER A 54 -9.03 -0.14 -15.02
N GLN A 55 -8.74 1.09 -14.61
CA GLN A 55 -9.16 1.65 -13.34
C GLN A 55 -10.68 1.63 -13.15
N GLU A 56 -11.45 1.97 -14.19
CA GLU A 56 -12.91 1.91 -14.16
C GLU A 56 -13.43 0.48 -14.04
N GLU A 57 -12.81 -0.47 -14.74
CA GLU A 57 -13.18 -1.88 -14.65
C GLU A 57 -12.92 -2.45 -13.25
N ILE A 58 -11.79 -2.09 -12.64
CA ILE A 58 -11.50 -2.38 -11.22
C ILE A 58 -12.57 -1.73 -10.33
N SER A 59 -12.94 -0.48 -10.60
CA SER A 59 -13.93 0.22 -9.80
C SER A 59 -15.30 -0.47 -9.85
N ARG A 60 -15.71 -0.95 -11.03
CA ARG A 60 -16.94 -1.74 -11.22
C ARG A 60 -16.86 -3.08 -10.51
N PHE A 61 -15.73 -3.78 -10.63
CA PHE A 61 -15.51 -5.06 -9.98
C PHE A 61 -15.58 -4.96 -8.44
N LEU A 62 -14.92 -3.96 -7.86
CA LEU A 62 -14.89 -3.74 -6.41
C LEU A 62 -16.16 -3.10 -5.84
N THR A 63 -17.08 -2.63 -6.69
CA THR A 63 -18.44 -2.18 -6.29
C THR A 63 -19.53 -3.16 -6.68
N ASP A 64 -19.18 -4.37 -7.09
CA ASP A 64 -20.15 -5.43 -7.37
C ASP A 64 -20.56 -6.15 -6.07
N LEU A 65 -21.86 -6.22 -5.79
CA LEU A 65 -22.38 -6.82 -4.56
C LEU A 65 -22.07 -8.32 -4.45
N TRP A 66 -22.06 -9.05 -5.58
CA TRP A 66 -21.79 -10.49 -5.58
C TRP A 66 -20.36 -10.79 -5.11
N LEU A 67 -19.40 -9.94 -5.45
CA LEU A 67 -18.03 -10.08 -4.95
C LEU A 67 -18.00 -10.09 -3.42
N TRP A 68 -18.65 -9.11 -2.77
CA TRP A 68 -18.60 -8.96 -1.32
C TRP A 68 -19.50 -9.95 -0.57
N GLU A 69 -20.70 -10.20 -1.07
CA GLU A 69 -21.66 -11.08 -0.39
C GLU A 69 -21.41 -12.57 -0.62
N THR A 70 -20.97 -12.94 -1.83
CA THR A 70 -20.86 -14.34 -2.23
C THR A 70 -19.41 -14.79 -2.24
N VAL A 71 -18.54 -14.05 -2.92
CA VAL A 71 -17.16 -14.50 -3.12
C VAL A 71 -16.34 -14.31 -1.84
N LEU A 72 -16.34 -13.12 -1.26
CA LEU A 72 -15.49 -12.78 -0.11
C LEU A 72 -16.05 -13.24 1.23
N ALA A 73 -17.30 -13.70 1.29
CA ALA A 73 -17.83 -14.34 2.49
C ALA A 73 -17.08 -15.65 2.82
N PRO A 74 -16.88 -15.99 4.11
CA PRO A 74 -17.33 -15.29 5.31
C PRO A 74 -16.31 -14.28 5.88
N ALA A 75 -15.29 -13.87 5.13
CA ALA A 75 -14.26 -12.96 5.65
C ALA A 75 -14.88 -11.61 6.06
N GLU A 76 -14.63 -11.19 7.29
CA GLU A 76 -15.16 -9.91 7.78
C GLU A 76 -14.26 -8.73 7.42
N HIS A 77 -12.97 -8.99 7.32
CA HIS A 77 -11.95 -8.00 6.97
C HIS A 77 -11.26 -8.41 5.67
N VAL A 78 -11.17 -7.45 4.75
CA VAL A 78 -10.62 -7.66 3.42
C VAL A 78 -9.50 -6.66 3.20
N LEU A 79 -8.27 -7.17 3.05
CA LEU A 79 -7.14 -6.38 2.60
C LEU A 79 -7.13 -6.38 1.07
N VAL A 80 -7.21 -5.19 0.47
CA VAL A 80 -7.06 -4.97 -0.97
C VAL A 80 -5.71 -4.31 -1.20
N PHE A 81 -4.91 -4.86 -2.10
CA PHE A 81 -3.58 -4.35 -2.44
C PHE A 81 -3.31 -4.49 -3.94
N GLN A 82 -2.78 -3.44 -4.56
CA GLN A 82 -2.39 -3.39 -5.98
C GLN A 82 -0.91 -3.76 -6.15
N THR A 83 -0.47 -3.91 -7.39
CA THR A 83 0.90 -4.36 -7.72
C THR A 83 1.98 -3.38 -7.28
N ASP A 84 1.62 -2.10 -7.12
CA ASP A 84 2.47 -1.00 -6.67
C ASP A 84 2.29 -0.67 -5.19
N SER A 85 1.88 -1.64 -4.38
CA SER A 85 1.78 -1.54 -2.93
C SER A 85 2.59 -2.58 -2.19
N ILE A 86 3.03 -2.24 -0.98
CA ILE A 86 3.83 -3.11 -0.12
C ILE A 86 3.49 -2.90 1.36
N LEU A 87 3.70 -3.94 2.17
CA LEU A 87 3.75 -3.84 3.63
C LEU A 87 5.20 -3.99 4.09
N CYS A 88 5.63 -3.21 5.07
CA CYS A 88 7.02 -3.20 5.51
C CYS A 88 7.24 -4.20 6.65
N ALA A 89 8.15 -5.16 6.47
CA ALA A 89 8.37 -6.20 7.50
C ALA A 89 8.95 -5.63 8.81
N ASN A 90 9.63 -4.47 8.75
CA ASN A 90 10.18 -3.79 9.92
C ASN A 90 9.17 -2.87 10.64
N SER A 91 7.94 -2.82 10.15
CA SER A 91 6.85 -2.12 10.81
C SER A 91 6.59 -2.74 12.18
N ARG A 92 6.46 -1.90 13.22
CA ARG A 92 5.97 -2.32 14.54
C ARG A 92 4.44 -2.42 14.61
N ARG A 93 3.76 -2.17 13.48
CA ARG A 93 2.32 -2.22 13.32
C ARG A 93 1.91 -3.46 12.55
N THR A 94 0.74 -3.97 12.87
CA THR A 94 0.12 -5.09 12.15
C THR A 94 -1.29 -4.73 11.72
N LEU A 95 -1.86 -5.45 10.74
CA LEU A 95 -3.24 -5.26 10.31
C LEU A 95 -4.25 -5.33 11.46
N ASN A 96 -3.94 -6.12 12.50
CA ASN A 96 -4.80 -6.27 13.66
C ASN A 96 -5.05 -4.95 14.41
N ASP A 97 -4.14 -3.99 14.30
CA ASP A 97 -4.27 -2.65 14.89
C ASP A 97 -5.40 -1.84 14.24
N PHE A 98 -5.87 -2.24 13.06
CA PHE A 98 -6.82 -1.49 12.22
C PHE A 98 -8.17 -2.19 12.04
N LEU A 99 -8.39 -3.39 12.59
CA LEU A 99 -9.62 -4.19 12.41
C LEU A 99 -10.89 -3.51 12.96
N ASP A 100 -10.69 -2.53 13.82
CA ASP A 100 -11.74 -1.77 14.48
C ASP A 100 -12.45 -0.78 13.55
N TYR A 101 -11.82 -0.44 12.43
CA TYR A 101 -12.33 0.47 11.41
C TYR A 101 -13.11 -0.29 10.32
N ASP A 102 -14.08 0.40 9.73
CA ASP A 102 -14.83 -0.06 8.56
C ASP A 102 -14.03 0.15 7.26
N TYR A 103 -13.17 1.16 7.24
CA TYR A 103 -12.27 1.45 6.12
C TYR A 103 -11.00 2.16 6.61
N VAL A 104 -9.84 1.70 6.13
CA VAL A 104 -8.55 2.36 6.27
C VAL A 104 -7.81 2.29 4.94
N GLY A 105 -7.24 3.40 4.51
CA GLY A 105 -6.32 3.50 3.39
C GLY A 105 -5.51 4.80 3.51
N ALA A 106 -4.67 5.11 2.52
CA ALA A 106 -3.81 6.30 2.58
C ALA A 106 -4.63 7.61 2.65
N PRO A 107 -4.13 8.64 3.34
CA PRO A 107 -4.86 9.90 3.50
C PRO A 107 -4.70 10.80 2.27
N TRP A 108 -5.77 11.52 1.90
CA TRP A 108 -5.70 12.55 0.86
C TRP A 108 -5.09 13.87 1.38
N ALA A 109 -5.27 14.16 2.66
CA ALA A 109 -4.66 15.27 3.40
C ALA A 109 -4.50 14.90 4.89
N ALA A 110 -3.57 15.56 5.59
CA ALA A 110 -3.28 15.27 7.00
C ALA A 110 -4.50 15.45 7.92
N ASP A 111 -5.35 16.44 7.64
CA ASP A 111 -6.57 16.77 8.38
C ASP A 111 -7.84 16.15 7.77
N SER A 112 -7.69 15.21 6.83
CA SER A 112 -8.84 14.54 6.22
C SER A 112 -9.69 13.84 7.26
N ARG A 113 -11.01 14.02 7.18
CA ARG A 113 -11.97 13.30 8.02
C ARG A 113 -11.84 11.78 7.86
N PHE A 114 -11.45 11.32 6.68
CA PHE A 114 -11.10 9.95 6.41
C PHE A 114 -10.13 9.84 5.23
N GLY A 115 -9.33 8.77 5.19
CA GLY A 115 -8.50 8.42 4.03
C GLY A 115 -9.27 7.71 2.90
N GLY A 116 -8.60 7.60 1.76
CA GLY A 116 -9.02 6.85 0.58
C GLY A 116 -7.95 5.86 0.18
N ASN A 117 -7.73 5.69 -1.13
CA ASN A 117 -6.73 4.80 -1.73
C ASN A 117 -7.22 3.34 -1.85
N GLY A 118 -7.65 3.00 -3.06
CA GLY A 118 -8.05 1.63 -3.42
C GLY A 118 -6.89 0.64 -3.55
N GLY A 119 -5.67 1.16 -3.76
CA GLY A 119 -4.47 0.39 -4.05
C GLY A 119 -3.75 -0.21 -2.83
N LEU A 120 -3.98 0.30 -1.62
CA LEU A 120 -3.67 -0.39 -0.36
C LEU A 120 -4.72 0.02 0.68
N SER A 121 -5.66 -0.87 0.98
CA SER A 121 -6.76 -0.58 1.90
C SER A 121 -7.24 -1.81 2.68
N LEU A 122 -7.64 -1.57 3.92
CA LEU A 122 -8.35 -2.52 4.76
C LEU A 122 -9.83 -2.14 4.81
N ARG A 123 -10.71 -3.08 4.44
CA ARG A 123 -12.15 -2.83 4.30
C ARG A 123 -12.95 -3.86 5.10
N ARG A 124 -13.94 -3.40 5.88
CA ARG A 124 -14.89 -4.29 6.57
C ARG A 124 -15.99 -4.72 5.61
N ARG A 125 -16.03 -6.01 5.29
CA ARG A 125 -16.95 -6.60 4.31
C ARG A 125 -18.40 -6.29 4.65
N SER A 126 -18.83 -6.47 5.91
CA SER A 126 -20.23 -6.21 6.29
C SER A 126 -20.65 -4.75 6.07
N ALA A 127 -19.75 -3.79 6.28
CA ALA A 127 -20.01 -2.37 6.06
C ALA A 127 -20.13 -2.05 4.56
N VAL A 128 -19.23 -2.62 3.73
CA VAL A 128 -19.29 -2.45 2.27
C VAL A 128 -20.56 -3.09 1.69
N VAL A 129 -20.93 -4.29 2.14
CA VAL A 129 -22.18 -4.97 1.75
C VAL A 129 -23.39 -4.11 2.07
N ASP A 130 -23.45 -3.51 3.27
CA ASP A 130 -24.56 -2.66 3.66
C ASP A 130 -24.70 -1.44 2.74
N VAL A 131 -23.59 -0.81 2.34
CA VAL A 131 -23.60 0.28 1.34
C VAL A 131 -24.12 -0.21 0.00
N LEU A 132 -23.58 -1.32 -0.52
CA LEU A 132 -23.90 -1.85 -1.85
C LEU A 132 -25.34 -2.41 -1.97
N ARG A 133 -25.98 -2.79 -0.85
CA ARG A 133 -27.41 -3.17 -0.83
C ARG A 133 -28.35 -1.99 -1.04
N HIS A 134 -27.95 -0.80 -0.58
CA HIS A 134 -28.81 0.38 -0.57
C HIS A 134 -28.45 1.39 -1.66
N GLN A 135 -27.25 1.31 -2.21
CA GLN A 135 -26.71 2.28 -3.16
C GLN A 135 -25.92 1.57 -4.26
N VAL A 136 -25.97 2.15 -5.47
CA VAL A 136 -25.29 1.61 -6.64
C VAL A 136 -24.34 2.68 -7.19
N ARG A 137 -23.08 2.31 -7.41
CA ARG A 137 -22.11 3.17 -8.09
C ARG A 137 -22.47 3.27 -9.57
N ARG A 138 -22.43 4.49 -10.13
CA ARG A 138 -22.64 4.70 -11.56
C ARG A 138 -21.37 4.32 -12.33
N ASN A 139 -21.49 3.62 -13.43
CA ASN A 139 -20.34 3.34 -14.29
C ASN A 139 -19.72 4.64 -14.83
N ASN A 140 -18.40 4.67 -14.95
CA ASN A 140 -17.58 5.80 -15.41
C ASN A 140 -17.77 7.07 -14.56
N SER A 141 -17.94 6.92 -13.25
CA SER A 141 -17.97 8.04 -12.30
C SER A 141 -16.72 8.03 -11.41
N GLU A 142 -16.81 8.54 -10.17
CA GLU A 142 -15.70 8.53 -9.21
C GLU A 142 -15.15 7.11 -8.94
N ALA A 143 -13.86 6.99 -8.61
CA ALA A 143 -13.23 5.72 -8.26
C ALA A 143 -13.93 5.01 -7.09
N GLU A 144 -13.79 3.68 -6.99
CA GLU A 144 -14.54 2.90 -6.00
C GLU A 144 -14.22 3.25 -4.57
N ASP A 145 -12.96 3.56 -4.28
CA ASP A 145 -12.49 3.91 -2.95
C ASP A 145 -13.11 5.23 -2.50
N VAL A 146 -13.11 6.24 -3.37
CA VAL A 146 -13.79 7.53 -3.16
C VAL A 146 -15.29 7.30 -2.95
N TRP A 147 -15.94 6.50 -3.81
CA TRP A 147 -17.36 6.21 -3.70
C TRP A 147 -17.68 5.52 -2.38
N ILE A 148 -17.00 4.41 -2.06
CA ILE A 148 -17.27 3.60 -0.86
C ILE A 148 -17.04 4.42 0.41
N THR A 149 -15.91 5.13 0.51
CA THR A 149 -15.54 5.89 1.71
C THR A 149 -16.49 7.05 1.96
N ASP A 150 -16.95 7.76 0.92
CA ASP A 150 -17.96 8.81 1.04
C ASP A 150 -19.26 8.27 1.67
N ARG A 151 -19.79 7.16 1.13
CA ARG A 151 -21.05 6.58 1.63
C ARG A 151 -20.89 6.00 3.03
N LEU A 152 -19.76 5.38 3.33
CA LEU A 152 -19.43 4.94 4.69
C LEU A 152 -19.31 6.13 5.65
N GLY A 153 -18.71 7.24 5.23
CA GLY A 153 -18.53 8.45 6.04
C GLY A 153 -19.85 9.14 6.42
N HIS A 154 -20.92 8.90 5.67
CA HIS A 154 -22.27 9.35 5.95
C HIS A 154 -23.13 8.33 6.72
N ARG A 155 -22.65 7.09 6.90
CA ARG A 155 -23.38 6.03 7.58
C ARG A 155 -23.34 6.21 9.11
N PRO A 156 -24.49 6.16 9.81
CA PRO A 156 -24.50 6.25 11.27
C PRO A 156 -23.68 5.13 11.92
N GLY A 157 -22.77 5.51 12.82
CA GLY A 157 -21.95 4.56 13.58
C GLY A 157 -20.75 3.99 12.83
N ALA A 158 -20.54 4.34 11.56
CA ALA A 158 -19.37 3.92 10.81
C ALA A 158 -18.07 4.52 11.38
N ARG A 159 -16.98 3.77 11.30
CA ARG A 159 -15.65 4.15 11.79
C ARG A 159 -14.65 4.13 10.65
N LEU A 160 -14.37 5.29 10.06
CA LEU A 160 -13.30 5.43 9.08
C LEU A 160 -12.06 5.99 9.78
N ALA A 161 -10.87 5.56 9.36
CA ALA A 161 -9.61 6.12 9.84
C ALA A 161 -9.46 7.55 9.32
N ASP A 162 -9.17 8.49 10.22
CA ASP A 162 -8.84 9.88 9.90
C ASP A 162 -7.45 10.00 9.27
N GLY A 163 -7.07 11.21 8.85
CA GLY A 163 -5.79 11.48 8.19
C GLY A 163 -4.57 10.97 8.97
N HIS A 164 -4.57 11.08 10.29
CA HIS A 164 -3.47 10.62 11.14
C HIS A 164 -3.36 9.09 11.17
N VAL A 165 -4.47 8.38 11.42
CA VAL A 165 -4.48 6.92 11.42
C VAL A 165 -4.18 6.35 10.03
N SER A 166 -4.73 6.99 9.00
CA SER A 166 -4.48 6.64 7.59
C SER A 166 -3.01 6.78 7.21
N ALA A 167 -2.32 7.82 7.69
CA ALA A 167 -0.88 7.97 7.46
C ALA A 167 -0.09 6.83 8.12
N VAL A 168 -0.46 6.42 9.35
CA VAL A 168 0.19 5.25 9.99
C VAL A 168 -0.04 3.96 9.20
N PHE A 169 -1.17 3.81 8.51
CA PHE A 169 -1.49 2.64 7.70
C PHE A 169 -0.71 2.57 6.38
N SER A 170 -0.72 3.64 5.59
CA SER A 170 -0.10 3.65 4.26
C SER A 170 0.50 5.01 3.89
N GLY A 171 1.79 5.01 3.54
CA GLY A 171 2.46 6.15 2.92
C GLY A 171 2.18 6.21 1.42
N GLU A 172 1.67 7.35 0.96
CA GLU A 172 1.47 7.64 -0.46
C GLU A 172 1.86 9.09 -0.76
N SER A 173 0.90 10.02 -0.65
CA SER A 173 1.08 11.45 -0.99
C SER A 173 1.35 12.32 0.24
N VAL A 174 0.89 11.88 1.41
CA VAL A 174 0.95 12.61 2.68
C VAL A 174 1.83 11.83 3.65
N GLN A 175 2.77 12.55 4.28
CA GLN A 175 3.63 12.02 5.34
C GLN A 175 2.88 12.06 6.67
N GLY A 176 3.03 11.02 7.48
CA GLY A 176 2.59 11.02 8.88
C GLY A 176 3.62 11.65 9.81
N GLU A 177 3.44 11.45 11.11
CA GLU A 177 4.39 11.93 12.10
C GLU A 177 5.70 11.14 12.04
N ASP A 178 6.81 11.85 12.21
CA ASP A 178 8.12 11.24 12.36
C ASP A 178 8.21 10.49 13.70
N VAL A 179 8.96 9.41 13.68
CA VAL A 179 9.26 8.62 14.86
C VAL A 179 10.09 9.45 15.83
N ALA A 180 9.67 9.48 17.10
CA ALA A 180 10.45 10.02 18.21
C ALA A 180 10.84 8.91 19.18
N LEU A 181 12.10 8.92 19.65
CA LEU A 181 12.56 8.04 20.73
C LEU A 181 11.94 8.41 22.08
N ASP A 182 11.82 7.42 22.98
CA ASP A 182 11.34 7.68 24.34
C ASP A 182 12.33 8.60 25.08
N GLY A 183 11.85 9.77 25.51
CA GLY A 183 12.68 10.78 26.19
C GLY A 183 13.25 11.86 25.27
N HIS A 184 13.27 11.63 23.95
CA HIS A 184 13.43 12.70 22.98
C HIS A 184 12.07 13.40 22.85
N GLN A 185 11.93 14.59 23.43
CA GLN A 185 10.80 15.43 23.06
C GLN A 185 10.94 15.71 21.58
N ALA A 186 10.02 15.19 20.77
CA ALA A 186 9.87 15.59 19.38
C ALA A 186 9.87 17.12 19.36
N ALA A 187 10.93 17.71 18.80
CA ALA A 187 11.08 19.15 18.73
C ALA A 187 9.92 19.67 17.88
N ASN A 188 8.87 20.14 18.56
CA ASN A 188 7.60 20.73 18.06
C ASN A 188 6.32 19.88 17.98
N THR A 189 6.22 18.68 18.59
CA THR A 189 4.97 17.88 18.51
C THR A 189 4.35 17.44 19.84
N SER A 190 4.80 17.96 20.98
CA SER A 190 4.09 17.70 22.26
C SER A 190 2.82 18.54 22.48
N MET A 191 2.43 19.40 21.53
CA MET A 191 1.23 20.23 21.68
C MET A 191 -0.06 19.63 21.07
N THR A 192 -0.01 18.66 20.14
CA THR A 192 -1.21 18.21 19.42
C THR A 192 -1.94 17.04 20.08
N VAL A 193 -1.22 16.02 20.55
CA VAL A 193 -1.87 14.83 21.17
C VAL A 193 -2.47 15.14 22.54
N GLY A 194 -1.85 16.05 23.30
CA GLY A 194 -2.34 16.51 24.60
C GLY A 194 -3.50 17.51 24.52
N MET A 195 -3.49 18.44 23.55
CA MET A 195 -4.57 19.42 23.40
C MET A 195 -5.79 18.87 22.66
N LEU A 196 -5.65 17.93 21.71
CA LEU A 196 -6.81 17.29 21.05
C LEU A 196 -7.66 16.44 22.00
N ARG A 197 -7.04 15.89 23.06
CA ARG A 197 -7.76 15.24 24.17
C ARG A 197 -8.67 16.18 24.94
N ASN A 198 -8.34 17.47 25.03
CA ASN A 198 -9.14 18.47 25.78
C ASN A 198 -10.04 19.34 24.89
N ALA A 199 -9.67 19.60 23.63
CA ALA A 199 -10.46 20.45 22.72
C ALA A 199 -11.74 19.75 22.21
N THR A 200 -11.73 18.42 22.07
CA THR A 200 -12.90 17.64 21.64
C THR A 200 -13.98 17.49 22.71
N ALA A 201 -13.64 17.71 23.99
CA ALA A 201 -14.62 17.76 25.08
C ALA A 201 -15.41 19.09 25.12
N ALA A 202 -14.88 20.15 24.50
CA ALA A 202 -15.46 21.51 24.56
C ALA A 202 -16.34 21.87 23.34
N ALA A 203 -16.21 21.16 22.21
CA ALA A 203 -17.05 21.35 21.05
C ALA A 203 -18.09 20.23 20.97
N GLY A 204 -19.33 20.51 21.39
CA GLY A 204 -20.49 19.59 21.35
C GLY A 204 -20.96 19.21 19.94
N GLY A 205 -20.04 18.88 19.03
CA GLY A 205 -20.29 18.29 17.72
C GLY A 205 -20.05 16.79 17.77
N LEU A 206 -20.87 16.05 17.04
CA LEU A 206 -20.95 14.58 16.98
C LEU A 206 -19.71 13.92 16.32
N HIS A 207 -18.49 14.23 16.76
CA HIS A 207 -17.26 13.62 16.27
C HIS A 207 -16.84 12.50 17.24
N ARG A 208 -17.23 11.26 16.94
CA ARG A 208 -16.73 10.09 17.68
C ARG A 208 -15.20 10.09 17.54
N THR A 209 -14.53 10.24 18.67
CA THR A 209 -13.07 10.17 18.82
C THR A 209 -12.54 8.97 18.02
N ALA A 210 -11.64 9.22 17.06
CA ALA A 210 -10.82 8.16 16.49
C ALA A 210 -10.20 7.40 17.67
N THR A 211 -10.44 6.09 17.73
CA THR A 211 -9.75 5.24 18.71
C THR A 211 -8.27 5.37 18.44
N ALA A 212 -7.50 5.81 19.43
CA ALA A 212 -6.05 5.75 19.33
C ALA A 212 -5.65 4.32 18.98
N LEU A 213 -4.76 4.17 17.99
CA LEU A 213 -4.17 2.87 17.68
C LEU A 213 -3.52 2.29 18.95
N PRO A 214 -3.43 0.95 19.07
CA PRO A 214 -2.71 0.32 20.18
C PRO A 214 -1.30 0.90 20.34
N ASP A 215 -0.67 0.73 21.51
CA ASP A 215 0.72 1.11 21.67
C ASP A 215 1.62 0.20 20.79
N ALA A 216 2.49 0.80 19.97
CA ALA A 216 3.49 0.06 19.16
C ALA A 216 4.74 -0.32 19.97
N GLY A 217 4.74 -0.01 21.27
CA GLY A 217 5.83 -0.30 22.17
C GLY A 217 6.91 0.78 22.17
N LYS A 218 7.67 0.79 23.26
CA LYS A 218 8.73 1.75 23.56
C LYS A 218 9.85 1.76 22.52
N LYS A 219 10.34 2.95 22.17
CA LYS A 219 11.45 3.15 21.22
C LYS A 219 12.69 3.55 22.00
N VAL A 220 13.68 2.68 22.01
CA VAL A 220 14.81 2.75 22.94
C VAL A 220 16.06 3.27 22.21
N GLU A 221 16.75 4.23 22.82
CA GLU A 221 18.03 4.73 22.35
C GLU A 221 19.05 3.59 22.16
N GLY A 222 19.83 3.65 21.09
CA GLY A 222 20.80 2.61 20.70
C GLY A 222 20.23 1.48 19.83
N LEU A 223 18.97 1.06 20.04
CA LEU A 223 18.31 0.06 19.18
C LEU A 223 17.47 0.70 18.06
N ASP A 224 16.71 1.75 18.42
CA ASP A 224 15.79 2.42 17.50
C ASP A 224 16.32 3.78 17.01
N ALA A 225 17.57 4.12 17.32
CA ALA A 225 18.12 5.45 17.03
C ALA A 225 18.10 5.81 15.53
N TRP A 226 18.23 4.81 14.65
CA TRP A 226 18.16 4.98 13.19
C TRP A 226 16.74 5.34 12.67
N ARG A 227 15.73 5.27 13.55
CA ARG A 227 14.33 5.59 13.26
C ARG A 227 13.97 7.01 13.67
N ASP A 228 14.72 7.63 14.58
CA ASP A 228 14.41 8.95 15.12
C ASP A 228 14.40 10.01 14.00
N GLY A 229 13.33 10.78 13.91
CA GLY A 229 13.16 11.83 12.89
C GLY A 229 12.72 11.33 11.50
N PHE A 230 12.31 10.06 11.36
CA PHE A 230 11.82 9.52 10.09
C PHE A 230 10.38 9.02 10.17
N TYR A 231 9.68 9.07 9.04
CA TYR A 231 8.31 8.59 8.89
C TYR A 231 8.26 7.11 8.49
N GLU A 232 7.53 6.32 9.28
CA GLU A 232 7.46 4.86 9.15
C GLU A 232 6.00 4.36 9.16
N PRO A 233 5.32 4.31 7.99
CA PRO A 233 3.99 3.72 7.86
C PRO A 233 4.06 2.19 7.87
N MET A 234 2.94 1.52 8.12
CA MET A 234 2.87 0.04 8.04
C MET A 234 3.12 -0.48 6.62
N GLY A 235 2.76 0.30 5.61
CA GLY A 235 3.02 -0.01 4.21
C GLY A 235 3.09 1.24 3.34
N TYR A 236 3.30 1.03 2.05
CA TYR A 236 3.30 2.10 1.05
C TYR A 236 2.45 1.72 -0.15
N HIS A 237 1.84 2.73 -0.76
CA HIS A 237 1.28 2.65 -2.10
C HIS A 237 2.04 3.64 -2.98
N THR A 238 2.93 3.13 -3.84
CA THR A 238 3.79 3.95 -4.70
C THR A 238 3.06 4.19 -6.01
N GLY A 239 2.28 5.28 -6.09
CA GLY A 239 1.42 5.57 -7.24
C GLY A 239 2.11 5.35 -8.59
N GLY A 240 1.51 4.49 -9.42
CA GLY A 240 2.00 4.18 -10.75
C GLY A 240 3.38 3.51 -10.74
N SER A 241 3.59 2.59 -9.79
CA SER A 241 4.86 1.88 -9.61
C SER A 241 6.07 2.80 -9.49
N GLY A 242 5.92 3.87 -8.69
CA GLY A 242 7.00 4.84 -8.42
C GLY A 242 7.14 5.97 -9.45
N THR A 243 6.16 6.17 -10.33
CA THR A 243 6.10 7.36 -11.19
C THR A 243 5.66 8.61 -10.42
N LEU A 244 4.92 8.42 -9.33
CA LEU A 244 4.47 9.47 -8.43
C LEU A 244 5.13 9.30 -7.06
N LEU A 245 6.24 10.01 -6.85
CA LEU A 245 7.01 9.98 -5.61
C LEU A 245 7.05 11.40 -5.02
N PRO A 246 6.18 11.73 -4.05
CA PRO A 246 6.12 13.08 -3.50
C PRO A 246 7.39 13.41 -2.73
N SER A 247 7.86 14.65 -2.89
CA SER A 247 9.08 15.15 -2.25
C SER A 247 9.02 15.11 -0.72
N GLY A 248 7.82 15.17 -0.12
CA GLY A 248 7.62 15.00 1.32
C GLY A 248 8.17 13.67 1.82
N LEU A 249 7.91 12.56 1.11
CA LEU A 249 8.37 11.22 1.52
C LEU A 249 9.77 10.91 0.96
N TRP A 250 10.06 11.33 -0.27
CA TRP A 250 11.19 10.82 -1.04
C TRP A 250 12.28 11.85 -1.34
N GLY A 251 12.07 13.11 -0.97
CA GLY A 251 12.79 14.25 -1.54
C GLY A 251 14.28 14.32 -1.22
N THR A 252 14.74 13.75 -0.10
CA THR A 252 16.15 13.79 0.31
C THR A 252 16.80 12.41 0.27
N PRO A 253 18.11 12.29 -0.01
CA PRO A 253 18.83 11.02 0.03
C PRO A 253 18.67 10.30 1.38
N GLU A 254 18.69 11.04 2.49
CA GLU A 254 18.56 10.48 3.84
C GLU A 254 17.19 9.82 4.03
N LYS A 255 16.11 10.45 3.53
CA LYS A 255 14.76 9.86 3.56
C LYS A 255 14.69 8.57 2.73
N ARG A 256 15.31 8.56 1.55
CA ARG A 256 15.34 7.38 0.68
C ARG A 256 16.13 6.23 1.31
N GLN A 257 17.30 6.52 1.83
CA GLN A 257 18.12 5.56 2.57
C GLN A 257 17.34 4.96 3.74
N HIS A 258 16.71 5.80 4.56
CA HIS A 258 15.86 5.31 5.65
C HIS A 258 14.73 4.41 5.13
N ILE A 259 14.02 4.79 4.05
CA ILE A 259 12.98 3.94 3.45
C ILE A 259 13.55 2.61 2.96
N TRP A 260 14.75 2.60 2.37
CA TRP A 260 15.42 1.37 1.93
C TRP A 260 15.79 0.44 3.08
N ASP A 261 16.13 0.99 4.24
CA ASP A 261 16.49 0.23 5.45
C ASP A 261 15.24 -0.22 6.22
N TYR A 262 14.24 0.66 6.31
CA TYR A 262 12.96 0.39 6.98
C TYR A 262 12.08 -0.58 6.21
N CYS A 263 11.96 -0.39 4.89
CA CYS A 263 11.04 -1.12 4.03
C CYS A 263 11.76 -1.57 2.74
N PRO A 264 12.78 -2.44 2.83
CA PRO A 264 13.57 -2.87 1.67
C PRO A 264 12.71 -3.47 0.55
N GLU A 265 11.53 -4.00 0.86
CA GLU A 265 10.62 -4.64 -0.07
C GLU A 265 9.92 -3.65 -1.00
N ILE A 266 9.92 -2.36 -0.67
CA ILE A 266 9.37 -1.31 -1.54
C ILE A 266 10.09 -1.24 -2.89
N LYS A 267 11.34 -1.73 -2.97
CA LYS A 267 12.07 -1.88 -4.22
C LYS A 267 11.36 -2.81 -5.22
N MET A 268 10.48 -3.69 -4.74
CA MET A 268 9.68 -4.59 -5.60
C MET A 268 8.49 -3.91 -6.27
N THR A 269 8.03 -2.76 -5.75
CA THR A 269 6.86 -2.03 -6.28
C THR A 269 7.25 -0.91 -7.23
N LEU A 270 8.52 -0.54 -7.22
CA LEU A 270 9.06 0.48 -8.10
C LEU A 270 9.36 -0.11 -9.46
N SER A 271 9.06 0.66 -10.51
CA SER A 271 9.42 0.34 -11.88
C SER A 271 10.94 0.35 -11.98
N MET A 272 11.56 -0.81 -11.81
CA MET A 272 12.96 -0.99 -12.16
C MET A 272 13.01 -1.28 -13.65
N GLU A 273 13.79 -0.53 -14.41
CA GLU A 273 14.20 -0.95 -15.76
C GLU A 273 15.22 -2.10 -15.56
N PRO A 274 14.85 -3.37 -15.75
CA PRO A 274 15.68 -4.50 -15.28
C PRO A 274 17.00 -4.61 -16.03
N ALA A 275 17.07 -4.02 -17.22
CA ALA A 275 18.29 -3.89 -18.02
C ALA A 275 19.40 -3.12 -17.29
N GLN A 276 19.06 -2.31 -16.28
CA GLN A 276 20.00 -1.48 -15.53
C GLN A 276 20.70 -2.20 -14.37
N TYR A 277 20.18 -3.34 -13.87
CA TYR A 277 20.67 -3.99 -12.63
C TYR A 277 21.10 -5.44 -12.79
N ILE A 278 20.99 -6.02 -13.99
CA ILE A 278 21.51 -7.35 -14.30
C ILE A 278 22.90 -7.14 -14.94
N PRO A 279 24.02 -7.48 -14.27
CA PRO A 279 25.38 -7.31 -14.80
C PRO A 279 25.72 -8.41 -15.81
N LEU A 280 24.85 -8.65 -16.78
CA LEU A 280 25.09 -9.59 -17.85
C LEU A 280 24.90 -8.83 -19.15
N SER A 281 25.99 -8.76 -19.92
CA SER A 281 25.93 -8.70 -21.37
C SER A 281 25.16 -9.92 -21.87
N CYS A 282 23.85 -9.91 -21.70
CA CYS A 282 22.96 -10.79 -22.44
C CYS A 282 23.04 -10.31 -23.88
N ASN A 283 23.90 -10.93 -24.67
CA ASN A 283 23.90 -10.77 -26.12
C ASN A 283 22.45 -10.81 -26.60
N GLY A 284 22.07 -9.85 -27.45
CA GLY A 284 20.69 -9.55 -27.87
C GLY A 284 19.96 -10.64 -28.66
N PHE A 285 20.34 -11.92 -28.51
CA PHE A 285 19.66 -13.06 -29.11
C PHE A 285 19.49 -14.19 -28.09
N TRP A 286 18.30 -14.29 -27.49
CA TRP A 286 17.77 -15.59 -27.12
C TRP A 286 17.23 -16.25 -28.39
N LYS A 287 18.10 -16.90 -29.16
CA LYS A 287 17.66 -17.81 -30.21
C LYS A 287 17.35 -19.16 -29.61
N ARG A 288 16.12 -19.61 -29.80
CA ARG A 288 15.86 -21.05 -29.96
C ARG A 288 16.25 -21.36 -31.41
N ASP A 289 17.32 -22.10 -31.60
CA ASP A 289 17.83 -22.68 -32.85
C ASP A 289 17.33 -22.06 -34.19
N GLY A 290 18.20 -21.30 -34.85
CA GLY A 290 18.07 -20.89 -36.27
C GLY A 290 17.50 -19.49 -36.53
N GLU A 291 17.93 -18.83 -37.62
CA GLU A 291 17.44 -17.56 -38.22
C GLU A 291 18.12 -16.22 -37.88
N GLU A 292 19.22 -15.94 -38.59
CA GLU A 292 20.00 -14.70 -38.52
C GLU A 292 19.16 -13.46 -38.86
N GLY A 293 19.29 -12.38 -38.09
CA GLY A 293 18.66 -11.08 -38.35
C GLY A 293 19.51 -9.95 -37.76
N GLU A 294 19.75 -8.92 -38.56
CA GLU A 294 20.73 -7.84 -38.37
C GLU A 294 20.46 -6.92 -37.17
N GLN A 295 21.55 -6.49 -36.53
CA GLN A 295 21.59 -5.58 -35.38
C GLN A 295 21.41 -4.12 -35.81
N MET A 296 20.47 -3.41 -35.18
CA MET A 296 20.47 -1.95 -35.12
C MET A 296 20.99 -1.53 -33.73
N ASP A 297 22.14 -0.87 -33.71
CA ASP A 297 22.70 -0.25 -32.51
C ASP A 297 21.83 0.94 -32.07
N VAL A 298 21.24 0.82 -30.89
CA VAL A 298 20.63 1.93 -30.16
C VAL A 298 21.61 2.35 -29.07
N GLU A 299 22.16 3.56 -29.15
CA GLU A 299 23.00 4.11 -28.09
C GLU A 299 22.24 4.13 -26.75
N PRO A 300 22.80 3.57 -25.65
CA PRO A 300 22.13 3.53 -24.37
C PRO A 300 22.15 4.93 -23.72
N ARG A 301 20.98 5.50 -23.47
CA ARG A 301 20.83 6.61 -22.52
C ARG A 301 21.31 6.12 -21.15
N GLY A 302 22.22 6.87 -20.53
CA GLY A 302 23.05 6.44 -19.41
C GLY A 302 22.32 5.97 -18.15
N TYR A 303 22.98 5.04 -17.48
CA TYR A 303 22.69 4.46 -16.16
C TYR A 303 22.58 5.56 -15.10
N ALA A 304 21.43 5.70 -14.44
CA ALA A 304 21.30 6.57 -13.29
C ALA A 304 21.23 5.70 -12.02
N THR A 305 22.30 5.72 -11.24
CA THR A 305 22.34 5.22 -9.87
C THR A 305 22.68 6.38 -8.96
N GLU A 306 22.18 6.34 -7.72
CA GLU A 306 22.57 7.28 -6.69
C GLU A 306 23.46 6.58 -5.67
N THR A 307 24.57 7.21 -5.30
CA THR A 307 25.43 6.71 -4.23
C THR A 307 25.08 7.46 -2.95
N ILE A 308 24.60 6.72 -1.94
CA ILE A 308 24.32 7.25 -0.61
C ILE A 308 25.26 6.52 0.36
N ASP A 309 26.13 7.27 1.03
CA ASP A 309 27.16 6.75 1.95
C ASP A 309 28.03 5.62 1.38
N GLY A 310 28.38 5.71 0.09
CA GLY A 310 29.20 4.70 -0.59
C GLY A 310 28.45 3.41 -0.98
N VAL A 311 27.14 3.35 -0.74
CA VAL A 311 26.25 2.26 -1.20
C VAL A 311 25.49 2.75 -2.42
N GLU A 312 25.49 1.93 -3.46
CA GLU A 312 24.80 2.23 -4.72
C GLU A 312 23.33 1.80 -4.66
N TYR A 313 22.44 2.74 -4.94
CA TYR A 313 21.00 2.54 -5.00
C TYR A 313 20.43 2.87 -6.38
N PRO A 314 19.30 2.27 -6.76
CA PRO A 314 18.56 2.69 -7.94
C PRO A 314 18.19 4.17 -7.87
N ALA A 315 18.55 4.96 -8.89
CA ALA A 315 18.07 6.34 -8.96
C ALA A 315 16.59 6.36 -9.34
N LEU A 316 15.80 7.15 -8.61
CA LEU A 316 14.37 7.30 -8.88
C LEU A 316 14.16 8.32 -10.00
N SER A 317 13.54 7.89 -11.10
CA SER A 317 13.26 8.74 -12.26
C SER A 317 12.27 9.86 -11.91
N GLY A 318 12.55 11.10 -12.35
CA GLY A 318 11.64 12.24 -12.17
C GLY A 318 11.85 13.04 -10.88
N MET A 319 12.78 12.64 -10.02
CA MET A 319 13.24 13.48 -8.91
C MET A 319 14.51 14.21 -9.31
N MET A 320 14.38 15.51 -9.58
CA MET A 320 15.56 16.36 -9.74
C MET A 320 16.18 16.60 -8.36
N PRO A 321 17.50 16.42 -8.19
CA PRO A 321 18.19 16.81 -6.97
C PRO A 321 17.98 18.31 -6.70
N TRP A 322 17.91 18.69 -5.42
CA TRP A 322 18.10 20.08 -5.05
C TRP A 322 19.54 20.47 -5.42
N LEU A 323 19.67 21.49 -6.29
CA LEU A 323 20.92 22.24 -6.49
C LEU A 323 21.21 23.12 -5.28
#